data_AF-A0A7X9E7U0-F1
#
_entry.id   AF-A0A7X9E7U0-F1
#
_cell.length_a   1.000
_cell.length_b   1.000
_cell.length_c   1.000
_cell.angle_alpha   90.00
_cell.angle_beta   90.00
_cell.angle_gamma   90.00
#
_symmetry.space_group_name_H-M   'P 1'
#
loop_
_entity.id
_entity.type
_entity.pdbx_description
1 polymer ?
#
loop_
_entity_poly.entity_id
_entity_poly.type
_entity_poly.pdbx_seq_one_letter_code
_entity_poly.pdbx_strand_id
1 'polypeptide(L)'
;MLPEFINIGFKPVSIMLLIFLMGIICWCFILWFEAKKDGFNSEKFFDLVFSSVILSLLSYHGLRSLTGWLEIYHPSNFLLRPDREMFLGIVVFLVSLLPILVFSKKWKWSVFRIVDIYAMATNILLMFLSLGKFLVHPQREYISLFLLLLFLYLFVMRYRGYKFLSGAIFSMFLFSIVLFLLLFSGKSGYLLFSGLLVTISMLNLYLRGKKTMNKSIMPEHFLEGLKKKLVSKEKNLEMEQQALIKEDPYLQHGRDVDNAEVMDEVLEDTGKTVSDARLGIVKSMKVQIRKALAAIKLGRYGKCEVCGKPIDRARLEAYPEATTCIDCATNVSQEEDVKEDEILEKQLGE
;
A
#
# COMPACT_ATOMS: atom_id res chain seq x y z
N MET A 1 -34.19 27.76 12.80
CA MET A 1 -33.19 27.48 13.84
C MET A 1 -33.90 26.64 14.90
N LEU A 2 -33.26 25.57 15.37
CA LEU A 2 -33.85 24.75 16.42
C LEU A 2 -33.44 25.30 17.79
N PRO A 3 -34.34 25.31 18.79
CA PRO A 3 -34.00 25.76 20.14
C PRO A 3 -32.95 24.83 20.75
N GLU A 4 -32.04 25.33 21.58
CA GLU A 4 -30.99 24.49 22.18
C GLU A 4 -31.59 23.37 23.07
N PHE A 5 -32.72 23.68 23.70
CA PHE A 5 -33.47 22.79 24.57
C PHE A 5 -34.93 22.67 24.13
N ILE A 6 -35.46 21.44 24.20
CA ILE A 6 -36.88 21.15 24.10
C ILE A 6 -37.35 20.66 25.46
N ASN A 7 -38.44 21.24 25.98
CA ASN A 7 -39.04 20.78 27.22
C ASN A 7 -39.93 19.57 26.93
N ILE A 8 -39.52 18.39 27.41
CA ILE A 8 -40.34 17.18 27.40
C ILE A 8 -40.87 17.01 28.83
N GLY A 9 -42.09 17.50 29.06
CA GLY A 9 -42.64 17.63 30.42
C GLY A 9 -41.84 18.65 31.23
N PHE A 10 -41.38 18.26 32.43
CA PHE A 10 -40.64 19.13 33.36
C PHE A 10 -39.11 19.11 33.18
N LYS A 11 -38.57 18.32 32.24
CA LYS A 11 -37.11 18.22 32.03
C LYS A 11 -36.71 18.84 30.68
N PRO A 12 -35.79 19.82 30.66
CA PRO A 12 -35.22 20.32 29.42
C PRO A 12 -34.29 19.24 28.83
N VAL A 13 -34.53 18.87 27.58
CA VAL A 13 -33.70 17.92 26.84
C VAL A 13 -32.96 18.69 25.74
N SER A 14 -31.64 18.53 25.67
CA SER A 14 -30.84 19.15 24.62
C SER A 14 -31.11 18.48 23.27
N ILE A 15 -31.37 19.28 22.23
CA ILE A 15 -31.56 18.75 20.87
C ILE A 15 -30.31 18.03 20.37
N MET A 16 -29.11 18.53 20.73
CA MET A 16 -27.85 17.88 20.36
C MET A 16 -27.75 16.46 20.89
N LEU A 17 -28.30 16.17 22.07
CA LEU A 17 -28.34 14.81 22.62
C LEU A 17 -29.22 13.89 21.78
N LEU A 18 -30.38 14.38 21.34
CA LEU A 18 -31.32 13.60 20.52
C LEU A 18 -30.70 13.28 19.14
N ILE A 19 -30.06 14.27 18.52
CA ILE A 19 -29.35 14.08 17.24
C ILE A 19 -28.17 13.11 17.41
N PHE A 20 -27.43 13.20 18.51
CA PHE A 20 -26.33 12.28 18.82
C PHE A 20 -26.83 10.84 19.00
N LEU A 21 -27.94 10.62 19.71
CA LEU A 21 -28.55 9.30 19.86
C LEU A 21 -28.98 8.72 18.51
N MET A 22 -29.61 9.52 17.66
CA MET A 22 -29.97 9.10 16.30
C MET A 22 -28.73 8.75 15.47
N GLY A 23 -27.67 9.56 15.58
CA GLY A 23 -26.38 9.30 14.95
C GLY A 23 -25.74 7.99 15.43
N ILE A 24 -25.78 7.67 16.73
CA ILE A 24 -25.26 6.41 17.28
C ILE A 24 -26.05 5.21 16.74
N ILE A 25 -27.38 5.30 16.65
CA ILE A 25 -28.21 4.22 16.12
C ILE A 25 -27.80 3.92 14.67
N CYS A 26 -27.67 4.96 13.84
CA CYS A 26 -27.18 4.81 12.47
C CYS A 26 -25.74 4.24 12.43
N TRP A 27 -24.84 4.74 13.28
CA TRP A 27 -23.46 4.27 13.40
C TRP A 27 -23.39 2.76 13.71
N CYS A 28 -24.16 2.29 14.70
CA CYS A 28 -24.26 0.87 15.06
C CYS A 28 -24.81 0.04 13.89
N PHE A 29 -25.86 0.54 13.23
CA PHE A 29 -26.47 -0.16 12.09
C PHE A 29 -25.49 -0.34 10.93
N ILE A 30 -24.72 0.71 10.58
CA ILE A 30 -23.73 0.66 9.50
C ILE A 30 -22.60 -0.31 9.86
N LEU A 31 -22.09 -0.25 11.09
CA LEU A 31 -21.05 -1.18 11.55
C LEU A 31 -21.51 -2.63 11.39
N TRP A 32 -22.72 -2.94 11.83
CA TRP A 32 -23.29 -4.29 11.71
C TRP A 32 -23.51 -4.70 10.26
N PHE A 33 -24.17 -3.86 9.47
CA PHE A 33 -24.50 -4.13 8.07
C PHE A 33 -23.24 -4.36 7.23
N GLU A 34 -22.24 -3.50 7.40
CA GLU A 34 -21.01 -3.56 6.61
C GLU A 34 -20.07 -4.68 7.06
N ALA A 35 -19.99 -4.95 8.36
CA ALA A 35 -19.27 -6.12 8.85
C ALA A 35 -19.86 -7.42 8.30
N LYS A 36 -21.20 -7.53 8.26
CA LYS A 36 -21.89 -8.70 7.71
C LYS A 36 -21.64 -8.84 6.20
N LYS A 37 -21.69 -7.72 5.46
CA LYS A 37 -21.40 -7.68 4.02
C LYS A 37 -19.97 -8.13 3.69
N ASP A 38 -19.00 -7.75 4.52
CA ASP A 38 -17.59 -8.14 4.37
C ASP A 38 -17.28 -9.57 4.90
N GLY A 39 -18.29 -10.29 5.39
CA GLY A 39 -18.19 -11.69 5.83
C GLY A 39 -17.63 -11.87 7.25
N PHE A 40 -17.67 -10.84 8.09
CA PHE A 40 -17.27 -10.97 9.50
C PHE A 40 -18.36 -11.67 10.33
N ASN A 41 -17.94 -12.40 11.36
CA ASN A 41 -18.87 -12.97 12.34
C ASN A 41 -19.43 -11.85 13.22
N SER A 42 -20.76 -11.72 13.24
CA SER A 42 -21.47 -10.62 13.92
C SER A 42 -21.20 -10.54 15.42
N GLU A 43 -21.16 -11.67 16.13
CA GLU A 43 -20.94 -11.70 17.59
C GLU A 43 -19.53 -11.24 17.94
N LYS A 44 -18.53 -11.79 17.26
CA LYS A 44 -17.13 -11.40 17.46
C LYS A 44 -16.89 -9.94 17.06
N PHE A 45 -17.53 -9.48 15.99
CA PHE A 45 -17.41 -8.08 15.58
C PHE A 45 -18.06 -7.14 16.60
N PHE A 46 -19.20 -7.54 17.18
CA PHE A 46 -19.84 -6.82 18.26
C PHE A 46 -18.92 -6.71 19.49
N ASP A 47 -18.27 -7.79 19.92
CA ASP A 47 -17.31 -7.76 21.03
C ASP A 47 -16.17 -6.74 20.79
N LEU A 48 -15.68 -6.68 19.56
CA LEU A 48 -14.67 -5.71 19.16
C LEU A 48 -15.18 -4.27 19.27
N VAL A 49 -16.38 -4.00 18.75
CA VAL A 49 -17.01 -2.66 18.82
C VAL A 49 -17.29 -2.26 20.26
N PHE A 50 -17.83 -3.17 21.05
CA PHE A 50 -18.13 -2.92 22.46
C PHE A 50 -16.86 -2.61 23.25
N SER A 51 -15.79 -3.40 23.03
CA SER A 51 -14.49 -3.18 23.67
C SER A 51 -13.87 -1.84 23.27
N SER A 52 -13.99 -1.44 21.99
CA SER A 52 -13.45 -0.15 21.52
C SER A 52 -14.20 1.04 22.09
N VAL A 53 -15.53 0.97 22.20
CA VAL A 53 -16.35 2.02 22.82
C VAL A 53 -16.06 2.16 24.31
N ILE A 54 -16.02 1.05 25.07
CA ILE A 54 -15.72 1.09 26.51
C ILE A 54 -14.34 1.69 26.75
N LEU A 55 -13.32 1.22 26.02
CA LEU A 55 -11.96 1.71 26.20
C LEU A 55 -11.85 3.20 25.85
N SER A 56 -12.56 3.66 24.81
CA SER A 56 -12.62 5.08 24.44
C SER A 56 -13.28 5.93 25.51
N LEU A 57 -14.38 5.47 26.11
CA LEU A 57 -15.07 6.17 27.20
C LEU A 57 -14.20 6.26 28.47
N LEU A 58 -13.58 5.16 28.88
CA LEU A 58 -12.67 5.13 30.02
C LEU A 58 -11.47 6.05 29.80
N SER A 59 -10.89 6.03 28.60
CA SER A 59 -9.77 6.89 28.22
C SER A 59 -10.18 8.37 28.23
N TYR A 60 -11.34 8.72 27.68
CA TYR A 60 -11.85 10.10 27.69
C TYR A 60 -12.05 10.62 29.11
N HIS A 61 -12.73 9.86 29.98
CA HIS A 61 -12.96 10.25 31.37
C HIS A 61 -11.66 10.37 32.16
N GLY A 62 -10.75 9.40 32.02
CA GLY A 62 -9.45 9.41 32.68
C GLY A 62 -8.61 10.62 32.25
N LEU A 63 -8.53 10.89 30.95
CA LEU A 63 -7.74 11.99 30.42
C LEU A 63 -8.35 13.35 30.72
N ARG A 64 -9.68 13.47 30.74
CA ARG A 64 -10.38 14.70 31.15
C ARG A 64 -10.15 15.01 32.63
N SER A 65 -10.17 13.98 33.49
CA SER A 65 -9.85 14.10 34.91
C SER A 65 -8.40 14.50 35.10
N LEU A 66 -7.47 13.82 34.41
CA LEU A 66 -6.03 14.12 34.47
C LEU A 66 -5.71 15.55 34.01
N THR A 67 -6.28 15.99 32.89
CA THR A 67 -6.07 17.36 32.37
C THR A 67 -6.63 18.42 33.32
N GLY A 68 -7.80 18.18 33.94
CA GLY A 68 -8.33 19.08 34.96
C GLY A 68 -7.48 19.13 36.23
N TRP A 69 -6.95 17.99 36.66
CA TRP A 69 -6.01 17.94 37.78
C TRP A 69 -4.71 18.69 37.46
N LEU A 70 -4.13 18.46 36.28
CA LEU A 70 -2.91 19.15 35.82
C LEU A 70 -3.10 20.67 35.76
N GLU A 71 -4.26 21.14 35.31
CA GLU A 71 -4.60 22.56 35.23
C GLU A 71 -4.58 23.23 36.61
N ILE A 72 -5.01 22.51 37.65
CA ILE A 72 -5.04 23.02 39.03
C ILE A 72 -3.66 23.00 39.69
N TYR A 73 -2.91 21.89 39.57
CA TYR A 73 -1.69 21.68 40.36
C TYR A 73 -0.40 22.03 39.62
N HIS A 74 -0.38 21.96 38.29
CA HIS A 74 0.82 22.21 37.46
C HIS A 74 0.47 22.95 36.16
N PRO A 75 0.07 24.23 36.25
CA PRO A 75 -0.46 24.98 35.10
C PRO A 75 0.56 25.22 33.99
N SER A 76 1.87 25.18 34.28
CA SER A 76 2.94 25.36 33.30
C SER A 76 3.30 24.09 32.51
N ASN A 77 2.59 22.98 32.72
CA ASN A 77 2.92 21.72 32.07
C ASN A 77 2.72 21.77 30.56
N PHE A 78 3.66 21.18 29.82
CA PHE A 78 3.65 21.11 28.36
C PHE A 78 2.37 20.47 27.79
N LEU A 79 1.79 19.50 28.52
CA LEU A 79 0.55 18.80 28.15
C LEU A 79 -0.69 19.70 28.06
N LEU A 80 -0.68 20.88 28.69
CA LEU A 80 -1.76 21.87 28.66
C LEU A 80 -1.60 22.91 27.53
N ARG A 81 -0.47 22.91 26.81
CA ARG A 81 -0.23 23.83 25.68
C ARG A 81 -1.12 23.58 24.46
N PRO A 82 -1.38 22.33 24.01
CA PRO A 82 -2.31 22.10 22.91
C PRO A 82 -3.76 22.38 23.34
N ASP A 83 -4.63 22.68 22.37
CA ASP A 83 -6.07 22.82 22.62
C ASP A 83 -6.61 21.53 23.26
N ARG A 84 -7.20 21.66 24.45
CA ARG A 84 -7.60 20.55 25.32
C ARG A 84 -8.49 19.55 24.59
N GLU A 85 -9.45 20.04 23.82
CA GLU A 85 -10.41 19.20 23.10
C GLU A 85 -9.74 18.39 21.97
N MET A 86 -8.74 18.98 21.31
CA MET A 86 -7.98 18.30 20.26
C MET A 86 -7.07 17.23 20.85
N PHE A 87 -6.38 17.54 21.94
CA PHE A 87 -5.54 16.57 22.63
C PHE A 87 -6.34 15.37 23.13
N LEU A 88 -7.48 15.62 23.80
CA LEU A 88 -8.42 14.58 24.21
C LEU A 88 -8.88 13.73 23.01
N GLY A 89 -9.27 14.38 21.91
CA GLY A 89 -9.72 13.71 20.69
C GLY A 89 -8.66 12.78 20.07
N ILE A 90 -7.40 13.22 19.96
CA ILE A 90 -6.30 12.39 19.43
C ILE A 90 -6.11 11.15 20.30
N VAL A 91 -5.97 11.33 21.61
CA VAL A 91 -5.60 10.23 22.49
C VAL A 91 -6.74 9.20 22.52
N VAL A 92 -7.99 9.65 22.59
CA VAL A 92 -9.16 8.77 22.50
C VAL A 92 -9.19 8.03 21.16
N PHE A 93 -8.91 8.70 20.04
CA PHE A 93 -8.82 8.07 18.73
C PHE A 93 -7.72 7.00 18.69
N LEU A 94 -6.50 7.30 19.13
CA LEU A 94 -5.39 6.34 19.16
C LEU A 94 -5.68 5.13 20.06
N VAL A 95 -6.27 5.37 21.23
CA VAL A 95 -6.66 4.32 22.17
C VAL A 95 -7.77 3.43 21.58
N SER A 96 -8.72 4.00 20.84
CA SER A 96 -9.78 3.23 20.16
C SER A 96 -9.27 2.25 19.12
N LEU A 97 -8.05 2.45 18.58
CA LEU A 97 -7.41 1.54 17.63
C LEU A 97 -6.81 0.30 18.32
N LEU A 98 -6.52 0.34 19.63
CA LEU A 98 -5.87 -0.78 20.33
C LEU A 98 -6.70 -2.08 20.29
N PRO A 99 -8.02 -2.07 20.57
CA PRO A 99 -8.83 -3.28 20.45
C PRO A 99 -8.84 -3.83 19.03
N ILE A 100 -8.86 -2.96 18.01
CA ILE A 100 -8.80 -3.37 16.60
C ILE A 100 -7.53 -4.18 16.34
N LEU A 101 -6.37 -3.73 16.84
CA LEU A 101 -5.10 -4.46 16.68
C LEU A 101 -5.10 -5.80 17.42
N VAL A 102 -5.59 -5.82 18.67
CA VAL A 102 -5.64 -7.03 19.51
C VAL A 102 -6.55 -8.10 18.91
N PHE A 103 -7.80 -7.75 18.61
CA PHE A 103 -8.78 -8.68 18.06
C PHE A 103 -8.45 -9.09 16.62
N SER A 104 -7.89 -8.18 15.81
CA SER A 104 -7.43 -8.53 14.47
C SER A 104 -6.33 -9.59 14.50
N LYS A 105 -5.40 -9.53 15.46
CA LYS A 105 -4.39 -10.57 15.67
C LYS A 105 -5.01 -11.86 16.19
N LYS A 106 -5.90 -11.77 17.18
CA LYS A 106 -6.58 -12.92 17.82
C LYS A 106 -7.40 -13.75 16.82
N TRP A 107 -8.09 -13.10 15.88
CA TRP A 107 -9.00 -13.76 14.94
C TRP A 107 -8.50 -13.80 13.49
N LYS A 108 -7.21 -13.47 13.25
CA LYS A 108 -6.58 -13.45 11.92
C LYS A 108 -7.33 -12.58 10.89
N TRP A 109 -7.99 -11.53 11.37
CA TRP A 109 -8.69 -10.58 10.50
C TRP A 109 -7.73 -9.57 9.89
N SER A 110 -8.21 -8.87 8.86
CA SER A 110 -7.45 -7.78 8.23
C SER A 110 -7.79 -6.46 8.91
N VAL A 111 -6.85 -5.88 9.67
CA VAL A 111 -6.97 -4.53 10.26
C VAL A 111 -7.54 -3.52 9.27
N PHE A 112 -7.01 -3.49 8.05
CA PHE A 112 -7.43 -2.56 6.98
C PHE A 112 -8.93 -2.62 6.64
N ARG A 113 -9.55 -3.81 6.69
CA ARG A 113 -10.98 -3.97 6.40
C ARG A 113 -11.84 -3.44 7.54
N ILE A 114 -11.44 -3.75 8.78
CA ILE A 114 -12.13 -3.27 9.97
C ILE A 114 -12.09 -1.74 10.04
N VAL A 115 -10.91 -1.17 9.83
CA VAL A 115 -10.71 0.28 9.90
C VAL A 115 -11.50 1.03 8.81
N ASP A 116 -11.64 0.46 7.61
CA ASP A 116 -12.54 1.01 6.57
C ASP A 116 -14.01 1.02 7.02
N ILE A 117 -14.50 -0.07 7.63
CA ILE A 117 -15.87 -0.15 8.16
C ILE A 117 -16.09 0.91 9.25
N TYR A 118 -15.13 1.07 10.16
CA TYR A 118 -15.16 2.11 11.21
C TYR A 118 -15.18 3.52 10.61
N ALA A 119 -14.39 3.77 9.56
CA ALA A 119 -14.37 5.06 8.88
C ALA A 119 -15.72 5.42 8.27
N MET A 120 -16.39 4.46 7.63
CA MET A 120 -17.73 4.68 7.06
C MET A 120 -18.77 4.97 8.13
N ALA A 121 -18.78 4.19 9.21
CA ALA A 121 -19.71 4.41 10.31
C ALA A 121 -19.48 5.78 10.95
N THR A 122 -18.21 6.12 11.24
CA THR A 122 -17.83 7.40 11.86
C THR A 122 -18.12 8.59 10.96
N ASN A 123 -17.99 8.44 9.64
CA ASN A 123 -18.39 9.47 8.67
C ASN A 123 -19.88 9.81 8.84
N ILE A 124 -20.77 8.82 8.89
CA ILE A 124 -22.20 9.08 9.08
C ILE A 124 -22.49 9.71 10.45
N LEU A 125 -21.85 9.23 11.52
CA LEU A 125 -22.00 9.86 12.85
C LEU A 125 -21.59 11.34 12.83
N LEU A 126 -20.47 11.66 12.18
CA LEU A 126 -19.98 13.04 12.07
C LEU A 126 -20.87 13.90 11.16
N MET A 127 -21.51 13.30 10.15
CA MET A 127 -22.52 13.95 9.32
C MET A 127 -23.75 14.35 10.14
N PHE A 128 -24.26 13.48 11.02
CA PHE A 128 -25.34 13.84 11.94
C PHE A 128 -24.94 14.93 12.93
N LEU A 129 -23.74 14.83 13.52
CA LEU A 129 -23.24 15.82 14.48
C LEU A 129 -23.01 17.20 13.84
N SER A 130 -22.47 17.25 12.63
CA SER A 130 -22.25 18.50 11.90
C SER A 130 -23.57 19.17 11.51
N LEU A 131 -24.53 18.40 10.98
CA LEU A 131 -25.88 18.91 10.69
C LEU A 131 -26.58 19.41 11.96
N GLY A 132 -26.50 18.66 13.05
CA GLY A 132 -27.08 19.05 14.33
C GLY A 132 -26.50 20.35 14.88
N LYS A 133 -25.17 20.48 14.88
CA LYS A 133 -24.51 21.73 15.29
C LYS A 133 -24.91 22.91 14.41
N PHE A 134 -25.03 22.71 13.10
CA PHE A 134 -25.50 23.74 12.19
C PHE A 134 -26.95 24.19 12.48
N LEU A 135 -27.85 23.26 12.81
CA LEU A 135 -29.26 23.56 13.09
C LEU A 135 -29.47 24.36 14.38
N VAL A 136 -28.61 24.15 15.38
CA VAL A 136 -28.63 24.87 16.67
C VAL A 136 -27.83 26.18 16.57
N HIS A 137 -26.61 26.12 16.02
CA HIS A 137 -25.71 27.26 15.84
C HIS A 137 -25.31 27.36 14.36
N PRO A 138 -25.96 28.25 13.58
CA PRO A 138 -25.78 28.34 12.13
C PRO A 138 -24.45 28.98 11.75
N GLN A 139 -23.37 28.23 11.89
CA GLN A 139 -22.02 28.58 11.47
C GLN A 139 -21.68 27.89 10.15
N ARG A 140 -21.00 28.62 9.24
CA ARG A 140 -20.64 28.11 7.90
C ARG A 140 -19.72 26.89 7.94
N GLU A 141 -18.95 26.74 9.00
CA GLU A 141 -18.02 25.62 9.19
C GLU A 141 -18.77 24.28 9.26
N TYR A 142 -19.89 24.22 9.98
CA TYR A 142 -20.63 22.97 10.19
C TYR A 142 -21.34 22.48 8.92
N ILE A 143 -21.93 23.39 8.13
CA ILE A 143 -22.54 23.01 6.86
C ILE A 143 -21.48 22.59 5.83
N SER A 144 -20.30 23.23 5.84
CA SER A 144 -19.20 22.86 4.96
C SER A 144 -18.66 21.46 5.30
N LEU A 145 -18.53 21.14 6.59
CA LEU A 145 -18.17 19.79 7.05
C LEU A 145 -19.20 18.74 6.62
N PHE A 146 -20.50 19.04 6.81
CA PHE A 146 -21.59 18.16 6.40
C PHE A 146 -21.53 17.84 4.90
N LEU A 147 -21.39 18.86 4.05
CA LEU A 147 -21.33 18.70 2.60
C LEU A 147 -20.10 17.89 2.15
N LEU A 148 -18.94 18.12 2.76
CA LEU A 148 -17.72 17.37 2.49
C LEU A 148 -17.88 15.87 2.84
N LEU A 149 -18.46 15.59 4.00
CA LEU A 149 -18.70 14.22 4.48
C LEU A 149 -19.76 13.50 3.64
N LEU A 150 -20.83 14.21 3.25
CA LEU A 150 -21.85 13.71 2.34
C LEU A 150 -21.27 13.35 0.98
N PHE A 151 -20.45 14.25 0.40
CA PHE A 151 -19.75 13.98 -0.86
C PHE A 151 -18.86 12.74 -0.75
N LEU A 152 -18.05 12.65 0.32
CA LEU A 152 -17.21 11.48 0.56
C LEU A 152 -18.03 10.19 0.69
N TYR A 153 -19.15 10.23 1.42
CA TYR A 153 -20.01 9.06 1.60
C TYR A 153 -20.62 8.58 0.27
N LEU A 154 -21.17 9.51 -0.53
CA LEU A 154 -21.72 9.21 -1.85
C LEU A 154 -20.65 8.69 -2.82
N PHE A 155 -19.45 9.30 -2.80
CA PHE A 155 -18.31 8.85 -3.58
C PHE A 155 -17.93 7.40 -3.21
N VAL A 156 -17.77 7.13 -1.92
CA VAL A 156 -17.47 5.78 -1.43
C VAL A 156 -18.55 4.80 -1.90
N MET A 157 -19.84 5.09 -1.68
CA MET A 157 -20.94 4.21 -2.08
C MET A 157 -20.99 3.94 -3.59
N ARG A 158 -20.72 4.96 -4.43
CA ARG A 158 -20.72 4.85 -5.91
C ARG A 158 -19.62 3.94 -6.43
N TYR A 159 -18.45 3.99 -5.82
CA TYR A 159 -17.27 3.26 -6.29
C TYR A 159 -17.05 1.94 -5.56
N ARG A 160 -17.70 1.70 -4.41
CA ARG A 160 -17.41 0.54 -3.54
C ARG A 160 -17.59 -0.81 -4.21
N GLY A 161 -18.46 -0.88 -5.21
CA GLY A 161 -18.65 -2.08 -6.03
C GLY A 161 -17.42 -2.47 -6.87
N TYR A 162 -16.50 -1.54 -7.13
CA TYR A 162 -15.21 -1.81 -7.75
C TYR A 162 -14.19 -2.23 -6.69
N LYS A 163 -13.17 -3.01 -7.08
CA LYS A 163 -12.10 -3.59 -6.24
C LYS A 163 -11.33 -2.54 -5.40
N PHE A 164 -11.96 -1.94 -4.40
CA PHE A 164 -11.26 -1.03 -3.49
C PHE A 164 -10.17 -1.78 -2.75
N LEU A 165 -8.99 -1.19 -2.72
CA LEU A 165 -7.90 -1.67 -1.90
C LEU A 165 -8.30 -1.44 -0.44
N SER A 166 -8.51 -2.50 0.33
CA SER A 166 -8.90 -2.33 1.74
C SER A 166 -7.85 -1.48 2.48
N GLY A 167 -8.31 -0.48 3.23
CA GLY A 167 -7.55 0.57 3.88
C GLY A 167 -7.70 1.94 3.21
N ALA A 168 -8.18 2.00 1.95
CA ALA A 168 -8.28 3.25 1.21
C ALA A 168 -9.38 4.18 1.72
N ILE A 169 -10.52 3.65 2.16
CA ILE A 169 -11.65 4.45 2.64
C ILE A 169 -11.24 5.19 3.92
N PHE A 170 -10.58 4.52 4.84
CA PHE A 170 -10.07 5.15 6.05
C PHE A 170 -9.09 6.28 5.75
N SER A 171 -8.14 6.06 4.84
CA SER A 171 -7.19 7.10 4.46
C SER A 171 -7.88 8.29 3.78
N MET A 172 -8.85 8.07 2.89
CA MET A 172 -9.66 9.15 2.28
C MET A 172 -10.45 9.94 3.33
N PHE A 173 -11.02 9.25 4.32
CA PHE A 173 -11.73 9.86 5.44
C PHE A 173 -10.81 10.76 6.27
N LEU A 174 -9.63 10.27 6.65
CA LEU A 174 -8.64 11.08 7.37
C LEU A 174 -8.17 12.28 6.56
N PHE A 175 -7.90 12.12 5.26
CA PHE A 175 -7.52 13.24 4.39
C PHE A 175 -8.64 14.28 4.28
N SER A 176 -9.90 13.86 4.25
CA SER A 176 -11.04 14.78 4.22
C SER A 176 -11.16 15.58 5.52
N ILE A 177 -10.95 14.94 6.67
CA ILE A 177 -10.89 15.63 7.97
C ILE A 177 -9.73 16.63 7.99
N VAL A 178 -8.54 16.23 7.55
CA VAL A 178 -7.37 17.10 7.47
C VAL A 178 -7.65 18.31 6.58
N LEU A 179 -8.21 18.10 5.39
CA LEU A 179 -8.57 19.17 4.46
C LEU A 179 -9.55 20.16 5.10
N PHE A 180 -10.58 19.66 5.80
CA PHE A 180 -11.51 20.50 6.52
C PHE A 180 -10.82 21.35 7.60
N LEU A 181 -9.98 20.73 8.43
CA LEU A 181 -9.27 21.44 9.51
C LEU A 181 -8.34 22.52 8.97
N LEU A 182 -7.64 22.26 7.84
CA LEU A 182 -6.75 23.25 7.23
C LEU A 182 -7.51 24.43 6.60
N LEU A 183 -8.70 24.20 6.05
CA LEU A 183 -9.48 25.25 5.39
C LEU A 183 -10.25 26.13 6.38
N PHE A 184 -10.79 25.55 7.45
CA PHE A 184 -11.74 26.23 8.33
C PHE A 184 -11.21 26.52 9.73
N SER A 185 -10.18 25.80 10.20
CA SER A 185 -9.72 25.87 11.58
C SER A 185 -8.35 26.55 11.68
N GLY A 186 -8.31 27.87 11.51
CA GLY A 186 -7.08 28.69 11.48
C GLY A 186 -6.31 28.83 12.81
N LYS A 187 -6.53 27.97 13.81
CA LYS A 187 -5.75 27.99 15.08
C LYS A 187 -4.50 27.13 14.97
N SER A 188 -3.43 27.54 15.64
CA SER A 188 -2.12 26.86 15.64
C SER A 188 -2.18 25.39 16.05
N GLY A 189 -3.08 25.01 16.96
CA GLY A 189 -3.24 23.63 17.43
C GLY A 189 -3.68 22.64 16.34
N TYR A 190 -4.44 23.08 15.33
CA TYR A 190 -4.95 22.20 14.28
C TYR A 190 -3.86 21.74 13.31
N LEU A 191 -2.77 22.50 13.18
CA LEU A 191 -1.68 22.17 12.27
C LEU A 191 -0.93 20.92 12.74
N LEU A 192 -0.61 20.83 14.05
CA LEU A 192 0.00 19.63 14.63
C LEU A 192 -0.91 18.40 14.50
N PHE A 193 -2.20 18.57 14.78
CA PHE A 193 -3.21 17.53 14.64
C PHE A 193 -3.32 17.00 13.20
N SER A 194 -3.36 17.93 12.24
CA SER A 194 -3.44 17.60 10.82
C SER A 194 -2.22 16.81 10.34
N GLY A 195 -1.01 17.18 10.80
CA GLY A 195 0.21 16.43 10.51
C GLY A 195 0.16 14.99 11.05
N LEU A 196 -0.35 14.80 12.28
CA LEU A 196 -0.51 13.45 12.85
C LEU A 196 -1.51 12.61 12.03
N LEU A 197 -2.66 13.17 11.65
CA LEU A 197 -3.62 12.42 10.84
C LEU A 197 -3.09 12.07 9.44
N VAL A 198 -2.36 12.99 8.79
CA VAL A 198 -1.72 12.73 7.49
C VAL A 198 -0.69 11.61 7.61
N THR A 199 0.15 11.63 8.66
CA THR A 199 1.15 10.58 8.87
C THR A 199 0.50 9.22 9.12
N ILE A 200 -0.57 9.14 9.92
CA ILE A 200 -1.35 7.91 10.11
C ILE A 200 -1.96 7.43 8.79
N SER A 201 -2.54 8.35 8.01
CA SER A 201 -3.15 8.04 6.71
C SER A 201 -2.13 7.50 5.70
N MET A 202 -0.98 8.16 5.58
CA MET A 202 0.12 7.75 4.71
C MET A 202 0.74 6.42 5.15
N LEU A 203 0.96 6.23 6.45
CA LEU A 203 1.47 4.99 7.02
C LEU A 203 0.53 3.81 6.71
N ASN A 204 -0.79 4.02 6.83
CA ASN A 204 -1.79 3.01 6.49
C ASN A 204 -1.71 2.59 5.01
N LEU A 205 -1.63 3.55 4.09
CA LEU A 205 -1.48 3.27 2.65
C LEU A 205 -0.15 2.56 2.34
N TYR A 206 0.95 2.99 2.96
CA TYR A 206 2.26 2.38 2.79
C TYR A 206 2.30 0.93 3.27
N LEU A 207 1.80 0.66 4.49
CA LEU A 207 1.73 -0.69 5.06
C LEU A 207 0.84 -1.61 4.20
N ARG A 208 -0.25 -1.07 3.64
CA ARG A 208 -1.11 -1.82 2.73
C ARG A 208 -0.39 -2.14 1.42
N GLY A 209 0.29 -1.15 0.82
CA GLY A 209 1.07 -1.31 -0.40
C GLY A 209 2.18 -2.37 -0.25
N LYS A 210 2.90 -2.36 0.88
CA LYS A 210 3.90 -3.39 1.21
C LYS A 210 3.28 -4.79 1.28
N LYS A 211 2.10 -4.93 1.89
CA LYS A 211 1.40 -6.22 1.99
C LYS A 211 0.93 -6.77 0.64
N THR A 212 0.56 -5.91 -0.31
CA THR A 212 0.24 -6.32 -1.69
C THR A 212 1.48 -6.69 -2.50
N MET A 213 2.62 -6.03 -2.26
CA MET A 213 3.90 -6.34 -2.91
C MET A 213 4.51 -7.65 -2.40
N ASN A 214 4.25 -8.03 -1.15
CA ASN A 214 4.86 -9.21 -0.51
C ASN A 214 4.09 -10.53 -0.72
N LYS A 215 3.08 -10.57 -1.60
CA LYS A 215 2.39 -11.82 -1.95
C LYS A 215 3.10 -12.42 -3.16
N SER A 216 4.27 -13.02 -2.95
CA SER A 216 4.86 -13.90 -3.97
C SER A 216 3.85 -15.01 -4.27
N ILE A 217 3.63 -15.30 -5.54
CA ILE A 217 2.77 -16.43 -5.96
C ILE A 217 3.38 -17.77 -5.50
N MET A 218 4.67 -17.75 -5.16
CA MET A 218 5.50 -18.93 -4.97
C MET A 218 5.89 -19.14 -3.49
N PRO A 219 5.99 -20.40 -3.03
CA PRO A 219 6.42 -20.73 -1.66
C PRO A 219 7.81 -20.18 -1.33
N GLU A 220 8.01 -19.72 -0.09
CA GLU A 220 9.25 -19.07 0.35
C GLU A 220 10.48 -19.99 0.24
N HIS A 221 10.36 -21.24 0.71
CA HIS A 221 11.42 -22.25 0.59
C HIS A 221 11.83 -22.52 -0.87
N PHE A 222 10.85 -22.52 -1.78
CA PHE A 222 11.09 -22.73 -3.21
C PHE A 222 11.87 -21.56 -3.83
N LEU A 223 11.49 -20.33 -3.50
CA LEU A 223 12.19 -19.13 -3.95
C LEU A 223 13.62 -19.07 -3.44
N GLU A 224 13.87 -19.50 -2.20
CA GLU A 224 15.21 -19.50 -1.62
C GLU A 224 16.15 -20.49 -2.33
N GLY A 225 15.62 -21.67 -2.70
CA GLY A 225 16.35 -22.63 -3.54
C GLY A 225 16.72 -22.06 -4.91
N LEU A 226 15.76 -21.43 -5.60
CA LEU A 226 16.00 -20.80 -6.90
C LEU A 226 16.99 -19.63 -6.82
N LYS A 227 16.88 -18.79 -5.78
CA LYS A 227 17.80 -17.67 -5.54
C LYS A 227 19.24 -18.17 -5.39
N LYS A 228 19.47 -19.24 -4.62
CA LYS A 228 20.81 -19.84 -4.48
C LYS A 228 21.36 -20.32 -5.82
N LYS A 229 20.54 -20.99 -6.64
CA LYS A 229 20.93 -21.42 -7.99
C LYS A 229 21.30 -20.24 -8.89
N LEU A 230 20.49 -19.18 -8.92
CA LEU A 230 20.72 -17.98 -9.74
C LEU A 230 22.00 -17.23 -9.33
N VAL A 231 22.25 -17.06 -8.03
CA VAL A 231 23.48 -16.42 -7.52
C VAL A 231 24.72 -17.26 -7.91
N SER A 232 24.62 -18.58 -7.82
CA SER A 232 25.71 -19.46 -8.26
C SER A 232 25.96 -19.36 -9.76
N LYS A 233 24.90 -19.31 -10.58
CA LYS A 233 25.01 -19.11 -12.04
C LYS A 233 25.64 -17.75 -12.38
N GLU A 234 25.22 -16.67 -11.69
CA GLU A 234 25.78 -15.32 -11.91
C GLU A 234 27.28 -15.28 -11.67
N LYS A 235 27.74 -15.88 -10.55
CA LYS A 235 29.17 -15.96 -10.22
C LYS A 235 29.95 -16.77 -11.27
N ASN A 236 29.39 -17.87 -11.76
CA ASN A 236 30.03 -18.69 -12.80
C ASN A 236 30.19 -17.92 -14.12
N LEU A 237 29.13 -17.22 -14.55
CA LEU A 237 29.18 -16.38 -15.75
C LEU A 237 30.10 -15.16 -15.58
N GLU A 238 30.28 -14.65 -14.35
CA GLU A 238 31.28 -13.62 -14.06
C GLU A 238 32.70 -14.12 -14.25
N MET A 239 33.01 -15.32 -13.77
CA MET A 239 34.33 -15.94 -13.99
C MET A 239 34.55 -16.25 -15.47
N GLU A 240 33.55 -16.79 -16.16
CA GLU A 240 33.62 -17.07 -17.60
C GLU A 240 33.84 -15.79 -18.41
N GLN A 241 33.12 -14.71 -18.09
CA GLN A 241 33.31 -13.41 -18.73
C GLN A 241 34.75 -12.91 -18.57
N GLN A 242 35.33 -13.04 -17.38
CA GLN A 242 36.71 -12.62 -17.12
C GLN A 242 37.72 -13.49 -17.87
N ALA A 243 37.49 -14.80 -17.97
CA ALA A 243 38.33 -15.71 -18.74
C ALA A 243 38.32 -15.34 -20.24
N LEU A 244 37.14 -15.11 -20.83
CA LEU A 244 37.00 -14.73 -22.24
C LEU A 244 37.70 -13.40 -22.56
N ILE A 245 37.62 -12.42 -21.65
CA ILE A 245 38.32 -11.14 -21.82
C ILE A 245 39.85 -11.34 -21.78
N LYS A 246 40.33 -12.28 -20.97
CA LYS A 246 41.77 -12.60 -20.88
C LYS A 246 42.27 -13.38 -22.10
N GLU A 247 41.42 -14.22 -22.68
CA GLU A 247 41.72 -15.05 -23.87
C GLU A 247 41.56 -14.28 -25.19
N ASP A 248 41.03 -13.05 -25.15
CA ASP A 248 40.82 -12.20 -26.32
C ASP A 248 42.14 -11.97 -27.09
N PRO A 249 42.27 -12.44 -28.35
CA PRO A 249 43.48 -12.29 -29.15
C PRO A 249 43.95 -10.84 -29.28
N TYR A 250 43.03 -9.86 -29.28
CA TYR A 250 43.35 -8.44 -29.46
C TYR A 250 43.80 -7.75 -28.17
N LEU A 251 43.60 -8.37 -27.00
CA LEU A 251 43.98 -7.83 -25.70
C LEU A 251 45.29 -8.42 -25.17
N GLN A 252 45.95 -9.30 -25.93
CA GLN A 252 47.22 -9.92 -25.54
C GLN A 252 48.38 -8.92 -25.61
N HIS A 253 49.29 -9.00 -24.63
CA HIS A 253 50.49 -8.15 -24.59
C HIS A 253 51.51 -8.63 -25.61
N GLY A 254 51.99 -7.73 -26.49
CA GLY A 254 53.04 -8.03 -27.48
C GLY A 254 52.53 -8.45 -28.85
N ARG A 255 51.31 -8.05 -29.24
CA ARG A 255 50.76 -8.29 -30.59
C ARG A 255 51.53 -7.47 -31.63
N ASP A 256 52.21 -8.15 -32.55
CA ASP A 256 52.94 -7.54 -33.66
C ASP A 256 52.01 -7.34 -34.87
N VAL A 257 51.53 -6.11 -35.05
CA VAL A 257 50.51 -5.75 -36.05
C VAL A 257 51.09 -5.58 -37.46
N ASP A 258 52.39 -5.31 -37.56
CA ASP A 258 53.01 -4.84 -38.81
C ASP A 258 53.71 -5.94 -39.63
N ASN A 259 53.84 -7.18 -39.11
CA ASN A 259 54.65 -8.25 -39.73
C ASN A 259 54.01 -9.66 -39.68
N ALA A 260 52.70 -9.78 -39.43
CA ALA A 260 52.04 -11.08 -39.38
C ALA A 260 51.93 -11.72 -40.78
N GLU A 261 52.05 -13.04 -40.87
CA GLU A 261 51.68 -13.75 -42.08
C GLU A 261 50.17 -13.62 -42.31
N VAL A 262 49.75 -13.51 -43.58
CA VAL A 262 48.33 -13.34 -43.96
C VAL A 262 47.42 -14.42 -43.35
N MET A 263 47.92 -15.64 -43.20
CA MET A 263 47.17 -16.74 -42.57
C MET A 263 46.97 -16.52 -41.07
N ASP A 264 47.97 -15.99 -40.37
CA ASP A 264 47.92 -15.73 -38.93
C ASP A 264 46.95 -14.58 -38.63
N GLU A 265 46.93 -13.54 -39.46
CA GLU A 265 45.97 -12.43 -39.35
C GLU A 265 44.52 -12.93 -39.47
N VAL A 266 44.23 -13.81 -40.42
CA VAL A 266 42.89 -14.42 -40.58
C VAL A 266 42.52 -15.29 -39.37
N LEU A 267 43.48 -16.03 -38.80
CA LEU A 267 43.24 -16.84 -37.61
C LEU A 267 42.96 -15.97 -36.37
N GLU A 268 43.65 -14.85 -36.21
CA GLU A 268 43.38 -13.91 -35.12
C GLU A 268 41.98 -13.29 -35.21
N ASP A 269 41.57 -12.87 -36.41
CA ASP A 269 40.27 -12.21 -36.61
C ASP A 269 39.12 -13.21 -36.43
N THR A 270 39.28 -14.44 -36.90
CA THR A 270 38.33 -15.53 -36.59
C THR A 270 38.29 -15.85 -35.10
N GLY A 271 39.42 -15.87 -34.41
CA GLY A 271 39.47 -16.02 -32.94
C GLY A 271 38.74 -14.90 -32.20
N LYS A 272 38.93 -13.65 -32.66
CA LYS A 272 38.28 -12.47 -32.09
C LYS A 272 36.76 -12.51 -32.25
N THR A 273 36.28 -12.79 -33.46
CA THR A 273 34.84 -12.88 -33.75
C THR A 273 34.15 -13.95 -32.91
N VAL A 274 34.78 -15.11 -32.73
CA VAL A 274 34.27 -16.19 -31.87
C VAL A 274 34.23 -15.76 -30.40
N SER A 275 35.31 -15.13 -29.91
CA SER A 275 35.37 -14.63 -28.53
C SER A 275 34.29 -13.59 -28.25
N ASP A 276 34.09 -12.64 -29.17
CA ASP A 276 33.08 -11.59 -29.05
C ASP A 276 31.66 -12.15 -29.08
N ALA A 277 31.38 -13.12 -29.96
CA ALA A 277 30.08 -13.81 -30.00
C ALA A 277 29.79 -14.51 -28.66
N ARG A 278 30.78 -15.23 -28.11
CA ARG A 278 30.65 -15.91 -26.81
C ARG A 278 30.48 -14.92 -25.66
N LEU A 279 31.22 -13.81 -25.68
CA LEU A 279 31.09 -12.73 -24.70
C LEU A 279 29.70 -12.08 -24.76
N GLY A 280 29.14 -11.91 -25.96
CA GLY A 280 27.77 -11.42 -26.17
C GLY A 280 26.72 -12.33 -25.52
N ILE A 281 26.86 -13.64 -25.72
CA ILE A 281 25.99 -14.68 -25.12
C ILE A 281 26.10 -14.66 -23.58
N VAL A 282 27.31 -14.59 -23.01
CA VAL A 282 27.51 -14.53 -21.55
C VAL A 282 26.87 -13.26 -20.96
N LYS A 283 27.06 -12.10 -21.63
CA LYS A 283 26.45 -10.83 -21.20
C LYS A 283 24.92 -10.90 -21.21
N SER A 284 24.31 -11.46 -22.26
CA SER A 284 22.85 -11.56 -22.36
C SER A 284 22.27 -12.47 -21.26
N MET A 285 22.90 -13.61 -21.00
CA MET A 285 22.52 -14.51 -19.91
C MET A 285 22.63 -13.84 -18.53
N LYS A 286 23.71 -13.08 -18.27
CA LYS A 286 23.86 -12.32 -17.02
C LYS A 286 22.73 -11.29 -16.84
N VAL A 287 22.33 -10.62 -17.90
CA VAL A 287 21.21 -9.67 -17.85
C VAL A 287 19.90 -10.38 -17.46
N GLN A 288 19.62 -11.54 -18.04
CA GLN A 288 18.43 -12.34 -17.69
C GLN A 288 18.44 -12.78 -16.22
N ILE A 289 19.58 -13.28 -15.73
CA ILE A 289 19.73 -13.68 -14.32
C ILE A 289 19.56 -12.49 -13.38
N ARG A 290 20.14 -11.33 -13.69
CA ARG A 290 19.98 -10.12 -12.88
C ARG A 290 18.53 -9.63 -12.86
N LYS A 291 17.82 -9.71 -13.99
CA LYS A 291 16.38 -9.43 -14.05
C LYS A 291 15.58 -10.39 -13.15
N ALA A 292 15.88 -11.68 -13.19
CA ALA A 292 15.26 -12.69 -12.32
C ALA A 292 15.53 -12.42 -10.84
N LEU A 293 16.78 -12.16 -10.45
CA LEU A 293 17.16 -11.81 -9.07
C LEU A 293 16.48 -10.51 -8.58
N ALA A 294 16.39 -9.49 -9.43
CA ALA A 294 15.66 -8.26 -9.14
C ALA A 294 14.16 -8.53 -8.97
N ALA A 295 13.58 -9.38 -9.81
CA ALA A 295 12.19 -9.79 -9.67
C ALA A 295 11.91 -10.55 -8.36
N ILE A 296 12.85 -11.38 -7.89
CA ILE A 296 12.77 -12.05 -6.59
C ILE A 296 12.79 -11.00 -5.47
N LYS A 297 13.74 -10.06 -5.51
CA LYS A 297 13.86 -8.98 -4.51
C LYS A 297 12.60 -8.10 -4.42
N LEU A 298 11.95 -7.87 -5.56
CA LEU A 298 10.72 -7.07 -5.67
C LEU A 298 9.44 -7.87 -5.37
N GLY A 299 9.52 -9.18 -5.11
CA GLY A 299 8.36 -10.04 -4.86
C GLY A 299 7.48 -10.32 -6.09
N ARG A 300 7.96 -9.96 -7.29
CA ARG A 300 7.24 -10.11 -8.57
C ARG A 300 7.63 -11.37 -9.36
N TYR A 301 8.62 -12.12 -8.87
CA TYR A 301 9.09 -13.35 -9.51
C TYR A 301 7.99 -14.41 -9.64
N GLY A 302 7.97 -15.10 -10.78
CA GLY A 302 6.92 -16.06 -11.14
C GLY A 302 5.69 -15.43 -11.81
N LYS A 303 5.75 -14.16 -12.22
CA LYS A 303 4.79 -13.54 -13.16
C LYS A 303 5.48 -13.20 -14.46
N CYS A 304 4.80 -13.44 -15.57
CA CYS A 304 5.26 -13.03 -16.89
C CYS A 304 5.31 -11.50 -16.99
N GLU A 305 6.44 -10.97 -17.46
CA GLU A 305 6.62 -9.51 -17.65
C GLU A 305 5.75 -8.93 -18.78
N VAL A 306 5.30 -9.77 -19.73
CA VAL A 306 4.50 -9.35 -20.89
C VAL A 306 3.00 -9.38 -20.56
N CYS A 307 2.46 -10.52 -20.13
CA CYS A 307 1.02 -10.69 -19.93
C CYS A 307 0.56 -10.65 -18.46
N GLY A 308 1.48 -10.62 -17.49
CA GLY A 308 1.17 -10.61 -16.05
C GLY A 308 0.63 -11.92 -15.47
N LYS A 309 0.44 -12.97 -16.29
CA LYS A 309 0.02 -14.31 -15.85
C LYS A 309 1.13 -15.01 -15.04
N PRO A 310 0.79 -15.95 -14.14
CA PRO A 310 1.79 -16.76 -13.45
C PRO A 310 2.60 -17.62 -14.43
N ILE A 311 3.90 -17.75 -14.20
CA ILE A 311 4.78 -18.66 -14.94
C ILE A 311 4.70 -20.04 -14.27
N ASP A 312 4.64 -21.11 -15.06
CA ASP A 312 4.61 -22.48 -14.56
C ASP A 312 5.85 -22.78 -13.69
N ARG A 313 5.62 -23.48 -12.57
CA ARG A 313 6.69 -23.87 -11.64
C ARG A 313 7.67 -24.81 -12.29
N ALA A 314 7.21 -25.79 -13.07
CA ALA A 314 8.08 -26.73 -13.78
C ALA A 314 9.07 -25.99 -14.69
N ARG A 315 8.59 -24.93 -15.36
CA ARG A 315 9.45 -24.07 -16.18
C ARG A 315 10.48 -23.32 -15.35
N LEU A 316 10.10 -22.76 -14.20
CA LEU A 316 11.04 -22.04 -13.32
C LEU A 316 12.05 -22.96 -12.62
N GLU A 317 11.72 -24.24 -12.45
CA GLU A 317 12.66 -25.26 -11.94
C GLU A 317 13.74 -25.59 -12.99
N ALA A 318 13.33 -25.71 -14.26
CA ALA A 318 14.24 -25.97 -15.38
C ALA A 318 15.04 -24.72 -15.78
N TYR A 319 14.37 -23.56 -15.88
CA TYR A 319 14.93 -22.28 -16.30
C TYR A 319 14.61 -21.17 -15.28
N PRO A 320 15.39 -21.08 -14.18
CA PRO A 320 15.21 -20.04 -13.15
C PRO A 320 15.36 -18.59 -13.66
N GLU A 321 16.04 -18.38 -14.76
CA GLU A 321 16.25 -17.08 -15.40
C GLU A 321 15.03 -16.60 -16.21
N ALA A 322 14.04 -17.46 -16.45
CA ALA A 322 12.88 -17.13 -17.28
C ALA A 322 12.00 -16.03 -16.67
N THR A 323 11.77 -14.94 -17.42
CA THR A 323 10.89 -13.83 -17.01
C THR A 323 9.54 -13.78 -17.75
N THR A 324 9.31 -14.68 -18.71
CA THR A 324 8.09 -14.75 -19.53
C THR A 324 7.38 -16.10 -19.40
N CYS A 325 6.07 -16.15 -19.69
CA CYS A 325 5.32 -17.42 -19.77
C CYS A 325 5.55 -18.10 -21.12
N ILE A 326 5.13 -19.37 -21.26
CA ILE A 326 5.46 -20.17 -22.46
C ILE A 326 4.83 -19.56 -23.70
N ASP A 327 3.55 -19.19 -23.61
CA ASP A 327 2.81 -18.48 -24.67
C ASP A 327 3.55 -17.23 -25.16
N CYS A 328 4.01 -16.38 -24.24
CA CYS A 328 4.72 -15.14 -24.61
C CYS A 328 6.14 -15.40 -25.12
N ALA A 329 6.78 -16.50 -24.73
CA ALA A 329 8.09 -16.85 -25.27
C ALA A 329 7.96 -17.38 -26.71
N THR A 330 6.93 -18.19 -26.98
CA THR A 330 6.65 -18.74 -28.31
C THR A 330 6.27 -17.66 -29.33
N ASN A 331 5.53 -16.64 -28.91
CA ASN A 331 5.18 -15.54 -29.82
C ASN A 331 6.40 -14.70 -30.22
N VAL A 332 7.38 -14.54 -29.32
CA VAL A 332 8.62 -13.80 -29.63
C VAL A 332 9.49 -14.57 -30.62
N SER A 333 9.63 -15.90 -30.45
CA SER A 333 10.40 -16.70 -31.42
C SER A 333 9.78 -16.66 -32.81
N GLN A 334 8.45 -16.73 -32.91
CA GLN A 334 7.76 -16.62 -34.20
C GLN A 334 7.97 -15.27 -34.89
N GLU A 335 8.02 -14.17 -34.13
CA GLU A 335 8.32 -12.84 -34.70
C GLU A 335 9.79 -12.66 -35.10
N GLU A 336 10.71 -13.39 -34.47
CA GLU A 336 12.14 -13.42 -34.84
C GLU A 336 12.34 -14.26 -36.11
N ASP A 337 11.74 -15.45 -36.19
CA ASP A 337 11.80 -16.34 -37.37
C ASP A 337 11.27 -15.63 -38.63
N VAL A 338 10.12 -14.95 -38.55
CA VAL A 338 9.55 -14.20 -39.69
C VAL A 338 10.44 -13.06 -40.17
N LYS A 339 11.16 -12.40 -39.25
CA LYS A 339 12.09 -11.32 -39.63
C LYS A 339 13.35 -11.86 -40.28
N GLU A 340 13.84 -13.01 -39.81
CA GLU A 340 15.01 -13.66 -40.37
C GLU A 340 14.73 -14.16 -41.79
N ASP A 341 13.54 -14.74 -42.02
CA ASP A 341 13.05 -15.09 -43.36
C ASP A 341 12.91 -13.86 -44.28
N GLU A 342 12.36 -12.74 -43.78
CA GLU A 342 12.25 -11.49 -44.55
C GLU A 342 13.61 -10.87 -44.93
N ILE A 343 14.62 -11.03 -44.07
CA ILE A 343 15.99 -10.57 -44.32
C ILE A 343 16.66 -11.47 -45.35
N LEU A 344 16.49 -12.79 -45.24
CA LEU A 344 17.02 -13.78 -46.19
C LEU A 344 16.41 -13.60 -47.58
N GLU A 345 15.08 -13.38 -47.68
CA GLU A 345 14.43 -13.09 -48.96
C GLU A 345 14.94 -11.80 -49.62
N LYS A 346 15.23 -10.76 -48.82
CA LYS A 346 15.83 -9.52 -49.34
C LYS A 346 17.27 -9.71 -49.82
N GLN A 347 18.06 -10.54 -49.15
CA GLN A 347 19.46 -10.80 -49.53
C GLN A 347 19.59 -11.75 -50.74
N LEU A 348 18.58 -12.57 -51.02
CA LEU A 348 18.55 -13.47 -52.19
C LEU A 348 17.91 -12.83 -53.44
N GLY A 349 17.30 -11.65 -53.29
CA GLY A 349 16.63 -10.91 -54.38
C GLY A 349 17.46 -9.77 -55.00
N GLU A 350 18.68 -9.52 -54.51
CA GLU A 350 19.72 -8.67 -55.11
C GLU A 350 20.77 -9.52 -55.81
#